data_AF-A0A349WF79-F1
#
_entry.id   AF-A0A349WF79-F1
#
_cell.length_a   1.000
_cell.length_b   1.000
_cell.length_c   1.000
_cell.angle_alpha   90.00
_cell.angle_beta   90.00
_cell.angle_gamma   90.00
#
_symmetry.space_group_name_H-M   'P 1'
#
loop_
_entity.id
_entity.type
_entity.pdbx_description
1 polymer ?
#
loop_
_entity_poly.entity_id
_entity_poly.type
_entity_poly.pdbx_seq_one_letter_code
_entity_poly.pdbx_strand_id
1 'polypeptide(L)'
;MNRSLLLVVCDFLLLSILALARFDVPEGAVIAQDDEKVVSKEVIERISDGENYDDVVAELEATNETLLENLSSDKDMLLEEKMKLEEQIAERQRELERKEKEIATRDEVIAGNEEAIQAAKEEAAVLESQREEIAKKREELLKDNAASQKELELLTKNLADAKKKSEELAALKEKTQREAQTAKVELAASMEKAKAVERAAAEAKAQLKDEKKRTDALVANTAKLDKKIESLNQGLEGVGKDLKVVGQGLAGVGDKITNVSQEMKGVKDTVTGVGSKVEIMQKEVEETAAVQKENFRKLNERQTRSLNEIFTRYEESKIKLELNFTHKGGFLGAEKTDTYEMDTIIMVDGSFAYSLVHAKDSPFRLVPRPRSLVSVTGAIKSPKLKEPIVVKEV
;
A
#
# COMPACT_ATOMS: atom_id res chain seq x y z
N MET A 1 -89.88 -2.72 -0.15
CA MET A 1 -90.72 -3.27 0.94
C MET A 1 -92.07 -3.62 0.31
N ASN A 2 -92.42 -4.92 0.27
CA ASN A 2 -93.45 -5.48 -0.63
C ASN A 2 -94.88 -5.02 -0.29
N ARG A 3 -95.62 -4.48 -1.28
CA ARG A 3 -97.06 -4.15 -1.20
C ARG A 3 -97.92 -5.33 -0.73
N SER A 4 -97.47 -6.56 -1.01
CA SER A 4 -98.11 -7.80 -0.57
C SER A 4 -98.09 -8.00 0.95
N LEU A 5 -97.07 -7.49 1.65
CA LEU A 5 -96.97 -7.62 3.10
C LEU A 5 -97.90 -6.63 3.83
N LEU A 6 -98.12 -5.45 3.24
CA LEU A 6 -99.02 -4.43 3.78
C LEU A 6 -100.50 -4.83 3.65
N LEU A 7 -100.89 -5.44 2.52
CA LEU A 7 -102.25 -5.96 2.31
C LEU A 7 -102.58 -7.08 3.29
N VAL A 8 -101.65 -8.01 3.52
CA VAL A 8 -101.84 -9.11 4.47
C VAL A 8 -101.96 -8.60 5.91
N VAL A 9 -101.21 -7.56 6.30
CA VAL A 9 -101.31 -6.96 7.63
C VAL A 9 -102.61 -6.19 7.83
N CYS A 10 -103.12 -5.50 6.80
CA CYS A 10 -104.42 -4.81 6.85
C CYS A 10 -105.60 -5.79 6.94
N ASP A 11 -105.59 -6.89 6.17
CA ASP A 11 -106.65 -7.91 6.25
C ASP A 11 -106.64 -8.64 7.60
N PHE A 12 -105.46 -8.91 8.16
CA PHE A 12 -105.36 -9.56 9.48
C PHE A 12 -105.85 -8.64 10.60
N LEU A 13 -105.59 -7.33 10.52
CA LEU A 13 -106.12 -6.33 11.45
C LEU A 13 -107.64 -6.21 11.35
N LEU A 14 -108.20 -6.19 10.13
CA LEU A 14 -109.65 -6.13 9.93
C LEU A 14 -110.35 -7.41 10.42
N LEU A 15 -109.81 -8.59 10.15
CA LEU A 15 -110.34 -9.86 10.64
C LEU A 15 -110.23 -9.98 12.18
N SER A 16 -109.16 -9.45 12.77
CA SER A 16 -108.99 -9.44 14.23
C SER A 16 -109.97 -8.50 14.92
N ILE A 17 -110.26 -7.33 14.31
CA ILE A 17 -111.30 -6.40 14.80
C ILE A 17 -112.70 -7.01 14.62
N LEU A 18 -112.97 -7.71 13.51
CA LEU A 18 -114.26 -8.38 13.28
C LEU A 18 -114.49 -9.58 14.22
N ALA A 19 -113.42 -10.29 14.59
CA ALA A 19 -113.48 -11.42 15.52
C ALA A 19 -113.59 -11.00 17.00
N LEU A 20 -113.13 -9.78 17.36
CA LEU A 20 -113.33 -9.20 18.70
C LEU A 20 -114.67 -8.48 18.84
N ALA A 21 -115.31 -8.08 17.76
CA ALA A 21 -116.66 -7.52 17.78
C ALA A 21 -117.70 -8.64 18.04
N ARG A 22 -118.13 -8.79 19.30
CA ARG A 22 -119.24 -9.69 19.63
C ARG A 22 -120.55 -9.12 19.10
N PHE A 23 -121.07 -9.70 18.02
CA PHE A 23 -122.44 -9.50 17.54
C PHE A 23 -123.36 -10.59 18.11
N ASP A 24 -123.38 -10.75 19.43
CA ASP A 24 -124.39 -11.58 20.07
C ASP A 24 -125.71 -10.78 20.08
N VAL A 25 -126.62 -11.15 19.18
CA VAL A 25 -128.01 -10.70 19.20
C VAL A 25 -128.73 -11.55 20.25
N PRO A 26 -129.29 -10.97 21.32
CA PRO A 26 -129.92 -11.75 22.40
C PRO A 26 -131.15 -12.53 21.91
N GLU A 27 -131.38 -13.72 22.49
CA GLU A 27 -132.55 -14.56 22.18
C GLU A 27 -133.85 -13.80 22.49
N GLY A 28 -134.56 -13.35 21.44
CA GLY A 28 -135.84 -12.65 21.54
C GLY A 28 -135.91 -11.29 20.82
N ALA A 29 -134.82 -10.81 20.21
CA ALA A 29 -134.83 -9.53 19.51
C ALA A 29 -135.60 -9.57 18.17
N VAL A 30 -136.55 -8.64 17.97
CA VAL A 30 -137.20 -8.38 16.68
C VAL A 30 -136.43 -7.25 15.98
N ILE A 31 -135.98 -7.52 14.75
CA ILE A 31 -135.23 -6.56 13.92
C ILE A 31 -136.21 -5.54 13.35
N ALA A 32 -136.08 -4.27 13.75
CA ALA A 32 -136.88 -3.16 13.20
C ALA A 32 -136.39 -2.76 11.80
N GLN A 33 -137.33 -2.53 10.88
CA GLN A 33 -137.08 -1.82 9.61
C GLN A 33 -137.47 -0.34 9.81
N ASP A 34 -136.59 0.55 9.35
CA ASP A 34 -136.70 2.02 9.34
C ASP A 34 -136.52 2.76 10.68
N ASP A 35 -135.32 3.34 10.85
CA ASP A 35 -134.94 4.49 11.70
C ASP A 35 -135.46 4.60 13.16
N GLU A 36 -135.83 3.50 13.81
CA GLU A 36 -136.04 3.45 15.26
C GLU A 36 -134.84 2.85 16.01
N LYS A 37 -134.47 3.47 17.15
CA LYS A 37 -133.43 2.97 18.04
C LYS A 37 -133.85 1.63 18.65
N VAL A 38 -132.93 0.66 18.62
CA VAL A 38 -133.06 -0.60 19.35
C VAL A 38 -133.17 -0.30 20.84
N VAL A 39 -134.33 -0.58 21.45
CA VAL A 39 -134.49 -0.55 22.90
C VAL A 39 -134.96 -1.93 23.34
N SER A 40 -134.21 -2.58 24.22
CA SER A 40 -134.59 -3.86 24.82
C SER A 40 -135.80 -3.66 25.73
N LYS A 41 -136.75 -4.60 25.67
CA LYS A 41 -137.99 -4.60 26.47
C LYS A 41 -137.74 -4.73 27.99
N GLU A 42 -136.53 -5.07 28.39
CA GLU A 42 -136.07 -5.14 29.79
C GLU A 42 -135.84 -3.76 30.43
N VAL A 43 -135.73 -2.69 29.64
CA VAL A 43 -135.47 -1.33 30.16
C VAL A 43 -136.75 -0.62 30.65
N ILE A 44 -137.94 -1.17 30.37
CA ILE A 44 -139.24 -0.54 30.71
C ILE A 44 -139.80 -1.04 32.05
N GLU A 45 -139.23 -2.08 32.66
CA GLU A 45 -139.62 -2.57 33.97
C GLU A 45 -138.43 -2.64 34.94
N ARG A 46 -137.77 -1.49 35.15
CA ARG A 46 -137.25 -1.20 36.50
C ARG A 46 -138.39 -0.54 37.28
N ILE A 47 -139.22 -1.40 37.85
CA ILE A 47 -140.08 -1.02 38.96
C ILE A 47 -139.16 -0.46 40.03
N SER A 48 -139.51 0.75 40.46
CA SER A 48 -138.95 1.45 41.61
C SER A 48 -139.05 0.54 42.84
N ASP A 49 -137.99 -0.22 43.12
CA ASP A 49 -137.82 -1.04 44.32
C ASP A 49 -137.50 -0.14 45.53
N GLY A 50 -138.27 0.91 45.77
CA GLY A 50 -138.28 1.65 47.04
C GLY A 50 -136.93 2.14 47.59
N GLU A 51 -135.87 2.22 46.78
CA GLU A 51 -134.64 2.90 47.15
C GLU A 51 -134.91 4.40 47.10
N ASN A 52 -134.58 5.08 48.18
CA ASN A 52 -134.76 6.52 48.29
C ASN A 52 -133.97 7.17 47.15
N TYR A 53 -134.54 8.13 46.42
CA TYR A 53 -133.80 8.85 45.36
C TYR A 53 -132.45 9.39 45.86
N ASP A 54 -132.37 9.67 47.16
CA ASP A 54 -131.15 10.08 47.88
C ASP A 54 -130.05 9.00 47.89
N ASP A 55 -130.40 7.72 48.01
CA ASP A 55 -129.43 6.60 48.08
C ASP A 55 -128.81 6.33 46.69
N VAL A 56 -129.63 6.33 45.64
CA VAL A 56 -129.15 6.18 44.25
C VAL A 56 -128.28 7.36 43.82
N VAL A 57 -128.64 8.58 44.25
CA VAL A 57 -127.82 9.78 44.01
C VAL A 57 -126.50 9.68 44.77
N ALA A 58 -126.50 9.25 46.03
CA ALA A 58 -125.27 9.07 46.81
C ALA A 58 -124.34 8.01 46.22
N GLU A 59 -124.87 6.89 45.70
CA GLU A 59 -124.07 5.89 44.98
C GLU A 59 -123.52 6.43 43.65
N LEU A 60 -124.31 7.20 42.92
CA LEU A 60 -123.84 7.87 41.70
C LEU A 60 -122.76 8.92 42.00
N GLU A 61 -122.89 9.66 43.09
CA GLU A 61 -121.90 10.64 43.53
C GLU A 61 -120.60 9.95 43.95
N ALA A 62 -120.68 8.89 44.75
CA ALA A 62 -119.52 8.10 45.17
C ALA A 62 -118.79 7.43 43.99
N THR A 63 -119.53 6.90 43.01
CA THR A 63 -118.94 6.31 41.80
C THR A 63 -118.33 7.38 40.90
N ASN A 64 -118.96 8.54 40.73
CA ASN A 64 -118.37 9.66 39.99
C ASN A 64 -117.12 10.22 40.67
N GLU A 65 -117.11 10.32 42.00
CA GLU A 65 -115.94 10.76 42.78
C GLU A 65 -114.78 9.77 42.60
N THR A 66 -115.04 8.47 42.71
CA THR A 66 -114.04 7.41 42.48
C THR A 66 -113.51 7.43 41.03
N LEU A 67 -114.39 7.65 40.05
CA LEU A 67 -113.99 7.78 38.64
C LEU A 67 -113.14 9.02 38.40
N LEU A 68 -113.48 10.16 39.00
CA LEU A 68 -112.69 11.38 38.91
C LEU A 68 -111.31 11.21 39.56
N GLU A 69 -111.23 10.53 40.71
CA GLU A 69 -109.97 10.22 41.38
C GLU A 69 -109.10 9.30 40.51
N ASN A 70 -109.65 8.22 39.96
CA ASN A 70 -108.92 7.32 39.05
C ASN A 70 -108.45 8.04 37.79
N LEU A 71 -109.31 8.86 37.16
CA LEU A 71 -108.94 9.64 35.98
C LEU A 71 -107.86 10.69 36.29
N SER A 72 -107.91 11.30 37.48
CA SER A 72 -106.86 12.23 37.92
C SER A 72 -105.54 11.49 38.15
N SER A 73 -105.58 10.34 38.81
CA SER A 73 -104.40 9.50 39.06
C SER A 73 -103.75 9.01 37.75
N ASP A 74 -104.56 8.49 36.82
CA ASP A 74 -104.09 8.05 35.50
C ASP A 74 -103.47 9.20 34.70
N LYS A 75 -104.09 10.39 34.74
CA LYS A 75 -103.55 11.59 34.11
C LYS A 75 -102.20 11.98 34.70
N ASP A 76 -102.06 11.94 36.02
CA ASP A 76 -100.82 12.29 36.70
C ASP A 76 -99.71 11.27 36.40
N MET A 77 -100.01 9.97 36.38
CA MET A 77 -99.09 8.92 35.94
C MET A 77 -98.63 9.11 34.49
N LEU A 78 -99.55 9.38 33.58
CA LEU A 78 -99.24 9.63 32.16
C LEU A 78 -98.38 10.89 31.97
N LEU A 79 -98.62 11.94 32.77
CA LEU A 79 -97.79 13.13 32.77
C LEU A 79 -96.36 12.81 33.25
N GLU A 80 -96.22 12.01 34.31
CA GLU A 80 -94.91 11.59 34.81
C GLU A 80 -94.14 10.73 33.79
N GLU A 81 -94.81 9.77 33.14
CA GLU A 81 -94.23 8.95 32.07
C GLU A 81 -93.81 9.80 30.87
N LYS A 82 -94.66 10.75 30.46
CA LYS A 82 -94.34 11.68 29.38
C LYS A 82 -93.08 12.49 29.72
N MET A 83 -92.99 13.03 30.93
CA MET A 83 -91.80 13.78 31.36
C MET A 83 -90.54 12.91 31.34
N LYS A 84 -90.61 11.66 31.82
CA LYS A 84 -89.48 10.71 31.78
C LYS A 84 -89.05 10.39 30.35
N LEU A 85 -90.00 10.17 29.43
CA LEU A 85 -89.69 9.90 28.03
C LEU A 85 -89.10 11.12 27.33
N GLU A 86 -89.61 12.33 27.60
CA GLU A 86 -89.06 13.57 27.08
C GLU A 86 -87.62 13.79 27.56
N GLU A 87 -87.33 13.50 28.83
CA GLU A 87 -85.96 13.55 29.38
C GLU A 87 -85.03 12.53 28.71
N GLN A 88 -85.46 11.28 28.54
CA GLN A 88 -84.69 10.25 27.85
C GLN A 88 -84.42 10.59 26.38
N ILE A 89 -85.40 11.17 25.68
CA ILE A 89 -85.23 11.63 24.30
C ILE A 89 -84.19 12.75 24.25
N ALA A 90 -84.26 13.72 25.17
CA ALA A 90 -83.29 14.80 25.26
C ALA A 90 -81.87 14.29 25.57
N GLU A 91 -81.73 13.30 26.46
CA GLU A 91 -80.44 12.68 26.76
C GLU A 91 -79.86 11.94 25.55
N ARG A 92 -80.66 11.12 24.85
CA ARG A 92 -80.23 10.42 23.63
C ARG A 92 -79.85 11.39 22.52
N GLN A 93 -80.58 12.48 22.34
CA GLN A 93 -80.23 13.52 21.37
C GLN A 93 -78.86 14.13 21.68
N ARG A 94 -78.58 14.46 22.94
CA ARG A 94 -77.26 14.96 23.35
C ARG A 94 -76.16 13.92 23.14
N GLU A 95 -76.43 12.63 23.39
CA GLU A 95 -75.46 11.56 23.16
C GLU A 95 -75.15 11.39 21.67
N LEU A 96 -76.17 11.45 20.81
CA LEU A 96 -76.01 11.38 19.35
C LEU A 96 -75.20 12.57 18.84
N GLU A 97 -75.53 13.80 19.24
CA GLU A 97 -74.75 14.99 18.88
C GLU A 97 -73.28 14.88 19.31
N ARG A 98 -73.02 14.32 20.50
CA ARG A 98 -71.65 14.08 20.98
C ARG A 98 -70.93 13.05 20.10
N LYS A 99 -71.58 11.95 19.75
CA LYS A 99 -71.01 10.92 18.88
C LYS A 99 -70.77 11.42 17.46
N GLU A 100 -71.68 12.22 16.90
CA GLU A 100 -71.51 12.84 15.58
C GLU A 100 -70.29 13.78 15.56
N LYS A 101 -70.11 14.59 16.62
CA LYS A 101 -68.90 15.40 16.77
C LYS A 101 -67.64 14.54 16.87
N GLU A 102 -67.67 13.45 17.63
CA GLU A 102 -66.54 12.53 17.76
C GLU A 102 -66.20 11.85 16.43
N ILE A 103 -67.20 11.43 15.65
CA ILE A 103 -67.00 10.88 14.30
C ILE A 103 -66.37 11.93 13.38
N ALA A 104 -66.91 13.16 13.35
CA ALA A 104 -66.35 14.23 12.54
C ALA A 104 -64.88 14.50 12.88
N THR A 105 -64.52 14.54 14.17
CA THR A 105 -63.11 14.69 14.58
C THR A 105 -62.23 13.50 14.18
N ARG A 106 -62.75 12.28 14.21
CA ARG A 106 -62.02 11.09 13.77
C ARG A 106 -61.80 11.11 12.26
N ASP A 107 -62.80 11.51 11.48
CA ASP A 107 -62.71 11.60 10.03
C ASP A 107 -61.68 12.66 9.61
N GLU A 108 -61.61 13.80 10.31
CA GLU A 108 -60.55 14.80 10.11
C GLU A 108 -59.15 14.24 10.38
N VAL A 109 -58.99 13.46 11.47
CA VAL A 109 -57.70 12.82 11.80
C VAL A 109 -57.33 11.74 10.78
N ILE A 110 -58.30 10.96 10.30
CA ILE A 110 -58.07 9.94 9.27
C ILE A 110 -57.62 10.61 7.97
N ALA A 111 -58.30 11.66 7.52
CA ALA A 111 -57.92 12.41 6.33
C ALA A 111 -56.48 12.97 6.44
N GLY A 112 -56.13 13.58 7.58
CA GLY A 112 -54.77 14.06 7.81
C GLY A 112 -53.72 12.94 7.81
N ASN A 113 -54.04 11.78 8.38
CA ASN A 113 -53.15 10.62 8.36
C ASN A 113 -52.99 10.02 6.95
N GLU A 114 -54.05 10.01 6.14
CA GLU A 114 -53.99 9.56 4.74
C GLU A 114 -53.07 10.46 3.91
N GLU A 115 -53.16 11.78 4.07
CA GLU A 115 -52.24 12.74 3.44
C GLU A 115 -50.79 12.49 3.88
N ALA A 116 -50.55 12.30 5.18
CA ALA A 116 -49.22 12.02 5.72
C ALA A 116 -48.64 10.70 5.18
N ILE A 117 -49.46 9.65 5.06
CA ILE A 117 -49.06 8.36 4.48
C ILE A 117 -48.72 8.52 3.00
N GLN A 118 -49.49 9.31 2.25
CA GLN A 118 -49.23 9.54 0.84
C GLN A 118 -47.93 10.32 0.64
N ALA A 119 -47.69 11.37 1.43
CA ALA A 119 -46.43 12.11 1.42
C ALA A 119 -45.23 11.20 1.76
N ALA A 120 -45.37 10.35 2.77
CA ALA A 120 -44.32 9.39 3.15
C ALA A 120 -44.03 8.35 2.05
N LYS A 121 -45.05 7.90 1.30
CA LYS A 121 -44.86 7.01 0.15
C LYS A 121 -44.11 7.69 -1.00
N GLU A 122 -44.44 8.94 -1.29
CA GLU A 122 -43.75 9.71 -2.32
C GLU A 122 -42.29 9.97 -1.94
N GLU A 123 -42.03 10.33 -0.67
CA GLU A 123 -40.67 10.48 -0.16
C GLU A 123 -39.88 9.16 -0.23
N ALA A 124 -40.51 8.03 0.14
CA ALA A 124 -39.88 6.72 0.04
C ALA A 124 -39.51 6.36 -1.41
N ALA A 125 -40.37 6.64 -2.38
CA ALA A 125 -40.10 6.41 -3.80
C ALA A 125 -38.95 7.29 -4.33
N VAL A 126 -38.87 8.55 -3.88
CA VAL A 126 -37.74 9.43 -4.20
C VAL A 126 -36.46 8.90 -3.59
N LEU A 127 -36.48 8.46 -2.32
CA LEU A 127 -35.30 7.89 -1.67
C LEU A 127 -34.83 6.60 -2.33
N GLU A 128 -35.74 5.77 -2.82
CA GLU A 128 -35.41 4.55 -3.55
C GLU A 128 -34.71 4.87 -4.88
N SER A 129 -35.24 5.81 -5.67
CA SER A 129 -34.59 6.25 -6.90
C SER A 129 -33.20 6.87 -6.66
N GLN A 130 -33.04 7.68 -5.61
CA GLN A 130 -31.73 8.20 -5.22
C GLN A 130 -30.74 7.10 -4.82
N ARG A 131 -31.20 6.06 -4.12
CA ARG A 131 -30.37 4.91 -3.75
C ARG A 131 -29.90 4.13 -4.98
N GLU A 132 -30.77 3.94 -5.97
CA GLU A 132 -30.40 3.30 -7.23
C GLU A 132 -29.36 4.12 -8.01
N GLU A 133 -29.52 5.45 -8.07
CA GLU A 133 -28.53 6.33 -8.70
C GLU A 133 -27.18 6.28 -7.98
N ILE A 134 -27.18 6.31 -6.65
CA ILE A 134 -25.96 6.17 -5.84
C ILE A 134 -25.31 4.82 -6.08
N ALA A 135 -26.09 3.74 -6.19
CA ALA A 135 -25.57 2.41 -6.49
C ALA A 135 -24.90 2.36 -7.87
N LYS A 136 -25.52 2.94 -8.90
CA LYS A 136 -24.95 3.06 -10.26
C LYS A 136 -23.65 3.86 -10.26
N LYS A 137 -23.65 5.05 -9.64
CA LYS A 137 -22.45 5.90 -9.51
C LYS A 137 -21.32 5.18 -8.75
N ARG A 138 -21.66 4.40 -7.72
CA ARG A 138 -20.68 3.60 -6.97
C ARG A 138 -20.08 2.49 -7.83
N GLU A 139 -20.89 1.83 -8.66
CA GLU A 139 -20.40 0.80 -9.59
C GLU A 139 -19.46 1.41 -10.65
N GLU A 140 -19.82 2.57 -11.21
CA GLU A 140 -18.97 3.31 -12.14
C GLU A 140 -17.63 3.71 -11.50
N LEU A 141 -17.65 4.31 -10.30
CA LEU A 141 -16.44 4.66 -9.58
C LEU A 141 -15.54 3.45 -9.26
N LEU A 142 -16.13 2.27 -9.00
CA LEU A 142 -15.35 1.05 -8.79
C LEU A 142 -14.69 0.57 -10.08
N LYS A 143 -15.37 0.67 -11.23
CA LYS A 143 -14.80 0.35 -12.54
C LYS A 143 -13.66 1.31 -12.90
N ASP A 144 -13.86 2.61 -12.69
CA ASP A 144 -12.85 3.64 -12.96
C ASP A 144 -11.62 3.50 -12.06
N ASN A 145 -11.82 3.18 -10.78
CA ASN A 145 -10.72 2.93 -9.85
C ASN A 145 -9.95 1.66 -10.24
N ALA A 146 -10.65 0.58 -10.63
CA ALA A 146 -10.01 -0.63 -11.12
C ALA A 146 -9.22 -0.40 -12.44
N ALA A 147 -9.74 0.43 -13.35
CA ALA A 147 -9.04 0.82 -14.57
C ALA A 147 -7.78 1.66 -14.25
N SER A 148 -7.92 2.64 -13.36
CA SER A 148 -6.81 3.50 -12.91
C SER A 148 -5.70 2.69 -12.22
N GLN A 149 -6.07 1.70 -11.40
CA GLN A 149 -5.09 0.80 -10.77
C GLN A 149 -4.31 -0.02 -11.80
N LYS A 150 -4.98 -0.54 -12.83
CA LYS A 150 -4.31 -1.26 -13.94
C LYS A 150 -3.37 -0.35 -14.73
N GLU A 151 -3.76 0.90 -14.94
CA GLU A 151 -2.90 1.88 -15.62
C GLU A 151 -1.66 2.21 -14.78
N LEU A 152 -1.82 2.41 -13.47
CA LEU A 152 -0.68 2.60 -12.56
C LEU A 152 0.24 1.37 -12.53
N GLU A 153 -0.31 0.16 -12.52
CA GLU A 153 0.49 -1.07 -12.61
C GLU A 153 1.29 -1.13 -13.92
N LEU A 154 0.65 -0.80 -15.05
CA LEU A 154 1.33 -0.75 -16.34
C LEU A 154 2.44 0.32 -16.38
N LEU A 155 2.17 1.51 -15.84
CA LEU A 155 3.15 2.59 -15.76
C LEU A 155 4.33 2.21 -14.86
N THR A 156 4.08 1.57 -13.71
CA THR A 156 5.16 1.11 -12.81
C THR A 156 6.03 0.04 -13.47
N LYS A 157 5.43 -0.89 -14.22
CA LYS A 157 6.18 -1.89 -15.01
C LYS A 157 7.02 -1.23 -16.10
N ASN A 158 6.44 -0.30 -16.86
CA ASN A 158 7.16 0.43 -17.91
C ASN A 158 8.32 1.25 -17.33
N LEU A 159 8.14 1.88 -16.16
CA LEU A 159 9.18 2.63 -15.47
C LEU A 159 10.31 1.70 -14.98
N ALA A 160 9.97 0.54 -14.43
CA ALA A 160 10.95 -0.47 -14.03
C ALA A 160 11.77 -0.98 -15.24
N ASP A 161 11.09 -1.28 -16.36
CA ASP A 161 11.75 -1.70 -17.61
C ASP A 161 12.65 -0.59 -18.17
N ALA A 162 12.22 0.67 -18.12
CA ALA A 162 13.03 1.81 -18.54
C ALA A 162 14.27 2.01 -17.66
N LYS A 163 14.14 1.85 -16.34
CA LYS A 163 15.27 1.89 -15.40
C LYS A 163 16.27 0.78 -15.68
N LYS A 164 15.79 -0.45 -15.88
CA LYS A 164 16.65 -1.59 -16.22
C LYS A 164 17.43 -1.36 -17.52
N LYS A 165 16.76 -0.88 -18.57
CA LYS A 165 17.43 -0.51 -19.84
C LYS A 165 18.45 0.60 -19.65
N SER A 166 18.16 1.59 -18.80
CA SER A 166 19.10 2.67 -18.49
C SER A 166 20.35 2.15 -17.76
N GLU A 167 20.18 1.23 -16.81
CA GLU A 167 21.29 0.59 -16.09
C GLU A 167 22.13 -0.29 -17.03
N GLU A 168 21.50 -1.07 -17.91
CA GLU A 168 22.18 -1.87 -18.94
C GLU A 168 23.00 -1.00 -19.89
N LEU A 169 22.44 0.13 -20.35
CA LEU A 169 23.15 1.09 -21.20
C LEU A 169 24.32 1.76 -20.48
N ALA A 170 24.16 2.09 -19.19
CA ALA A 170 25.24 2.64 -18.37
C ALA A 170 26.38 1.63 -18.20
N ALA A 171 26.07 0.37 -17.90
CA ALA A 171 27.05 -0.71 -17.78
C ALA A 171 27.76 -0.99 -19.11
N LEU A 172 27.03 -0.99 -20.23
CA LEU A 172 27.61 -1.13 -21.56
C LEU A 172 28.59 0.02 -21.87
N LYS A 173 28.18 1.27 -21.59
CA LYS A 173 29.02 2.45 -21.79
C LYS A 173 30.29 2.39 -20.94
N GLU A 174 30.19 1.98 -19.68
CA GLU A 174 31.35 1.82 -18.81
C GLU A 174 32.29 0.74 -19.33
N LYS A 175 31.75 -0.42 -19.76
CA LYS A 175 32.54 -1.49 -20.37
C LYS A 175 33.28 -1.01 -21.62
N THR A 176 32.58 -0.36 -22.55
CA THR A 176 33.19 0.18 -23.78
C THR A 176 34.24 1.26 -23.46
N GLN A 177 34.02 2.09 -22.44
CA GLN A 177 34.99 3.09 -22.02
C GLN A 177 36.25 2.46 -21.43
N ARG A 178 36.10 1.40 -20.62
CA ARG A 178 37.24 0.63 -20.09
C ARG A 178 38.01 -0.05 -21.23
N GLU A 179 37.34 -0.72 -22.16
CA GLU A 179 37.95 -1.35 -23.33
C GLU A 179 38.70 -0.33 -24.21
N ALA A 180 38.13 0.87 -24.42
CA ALA A 180 38.80 1.95 -25.13
C ALA A 180 40.02 2.48 -24.38
N GLN A 181 39.98 2.56 -23.05
CA GLN A 181 41.13 2.94 -22.23
C GLN A 181 42.24 1.88 -22.28
N THR A 182 41.91 0.60 -22.16
CA THR A 182 42.90 -0.48 -22.25
C THR A 182 43.54 -0.51 -23.63
N ALA A 183 42.74 -0.39 -24.70
CA ALA A 183 43.26 -0.33 -26.07
C ALA A 183 44.21 0.87 -26.29
N LYS A 184 43.89 2.04 -25.71
CA LYS A 184 44.80 3.21 -25.76
C LYS A 184 46.12 2.96 -25.04
N VAL A 185 46.09 2.33 -23.86
CA VAL A 185 47.30 1.99 -23.11
C VAL A 185 48.16 0.97 -23.86
N GLU A 186 47.54 -0.07 -24.43
CA GLU A 186 48.23 -1.07 -25.23
C GLU A 186 48.84 -0.48 -26.51
N LEU A 187 48.12 0.43 -27.18
CA LEU A 187 48.65 1.15 -28.34
C LEU A 187 49.83 2.05 -27.97
N ALA A 188 49.76 2.77 -26.84
CA ALA A 188 50.88 3.58 -26.37
C ALA A 188 52.10 2.70 -26.03
N ALA A 189 51.88 1.57 -25.36
CA ALA A 189 52.94 0.61 -25.04
C ALA A 189 53.56 -0.02 -26.30
N SER A 190 52.75 -0.34 -27.32
CA SER A 190 53.25 -0.88 -28.59
C SER A 190 54.04 0.16 -29.38
N MET A 191 53.58 1.42 -29.41
CA MET A 191 54.31 2.54 -30.01
C MET A 191 55.66 2.79 -29.33
N GLU A 192 55.73 2.75 -28.00
CA GLU A 192 57.00 2.89 -27.27
C GLU A 192 57.95 1.73 -27.55
N LYS A 193 57.44 0.49 -27.58
CA LYS A 193 58.25 -0.68 -27.98
C LYS A 193 58.77 -0.54 -29.41
N ALA A 194 57.93 -0.10 -30.35
CA ALA A 194 58.33 0.11 -31.74
C ALA A 194 59.45 1.16 -31.85
N LYS A 195 59.32 2.30 -31.15
CA LYS A 195 60.38 3.33 -31.09
C LYS A 195 61.66 2.81 -30.45
N ALA A 196 61.58 2.01 -29.40
CA ALA A 196 62.75 1.42 -28.75
C ALA A 196 63.48 0.45 -29.70
N VAL A 197 62.75 -0.38 -30.42
CA VAL A 197 63.31 -1.28 -31.44
C VAL A 197 63.94 -0.48 -32.58
N GLU A 198 63.30 0.60 -33.05
CA GLU A 198 63.85 1.47 -34.08
C GLU A 198 65.17 2.12 -33.64
N ARG A 199 65.24 2.61 -32.41
CA ARG A 199 66.48 3.15 -31.82
C ARG A 199 67.58 2.09 -31.72
N ALA A 200 67.26 0.90 -31.20
CA ALA A 200 68.21 -0.20 -31.10
C ALA A 200 68.73 -0.64 -32.49
N ALA A 201 67.85 -0.67 -33.50
CA ALA A 201 68.24 -0.97 -34.87
C ALA A 201 69.16 0.12 -35.48
N ALA A 202 68.88 1.40 -35.18
CA ALA A 202 69.73 2.51 -35.60
C ALA A 202 71.12 2.46 -34.93
N GLU A 203 71.18 2.18 -33.62
CA GLU A 203 72.42 1.99 -32.87
C GLU A 203 73.23 0.79 -33.40
N ALA A 204 72.59 -0.35 -33.61
CA ALA A 204 73.24 -1.54 -34.18
C ALA A 204 73.80 -1.25 -35.58
N LYS A 205 73.06 -0.51 -36.42
CA LYS A 205 73.52 -0.10 -37.75
C LYS A 205 74.72 0.86 -37.67
N ALA A 206 74.76 1.75 -36.68
CA ALA A 206 75.89 2.63 -36.44
C ALA A 206 77.14 1.84 -35.99
N GLN A 207 76.98 0.92 -35.05
CA GLN A 207 78.07 0.03 -34.59
C GLN A 207 78.63 -0.81 -35.74
N LEU A 208 77.77 -1.42 -36.56
CA LEU A 208 78.19 -2.17 -37.75
C LEU A 208 79.00 -1.31 -38.72
N LYS A 209 78.64 -0.03 -38.90
CA LYS A 209 79.38 0.89 -39.77
C LYS A 209 80.75 1.20 -39.20
N ASP A 210 80.88 1.40 -37.89
CA ASP A 210 82.16 1.67 -37.25
C ASP A 210 83.04 0.43 -37.17
N GLU A 211 82.45 -0.76 -36.99
CA GLU A 211 83.17 -2.03 -37.07
C GLU A 211 83.68 -2.29 -38.49
N LYS A 212 82.87 -2.03 -39.53
CA LYS A 212 83.34 -2.06 -40.92
C LYS A 212 84.54 -1.13 -41.14
N LYS A 213 84.48 0.12 -40.68
CA LYS A 213 85.64 1.04 -40.76
C LYS A 213 86.87 0.50 -40.04
N ARG A 214 86.70 -0.11 -38.86
CA ARG A 214 87.80 -0.76 -38.12
C ARG A 214 88.39 -1.92 -38.91
N THR A 215 87.56 -2.77 -39.49
CA THR A 215 87.99 -3.88 -40.34
C THR A 215 88.73 -3.37 -41.57
N ASP A 216 88.22 -2.35 -42.26
CA ASP A 216 88.90 -1.71 -43.39
C ASP A 216 90.27 -1.15 -42.98
N ALA A 217 90.36 -0.51 -41.80
CA ALA A 217 91.61 -0.01 -41.24
C ALA A 217 92.59 -1.14 -40.86
N LEU A 218 92.09 -2.25 -40.30
CA LEU A 218 92.89 -3.43 -40.00
C LEU A 218 93.42 -4.07 -41.28
N VAL A 219 92.58 -4.27 -42.30
CA VAL A 219 93.00 -4.78 -43.62
C VAL A 219 94.07 -3.88 -44.23
N ALA A 220 93.89 -2.56 -44.19
CA ALA A 220 94.91 -1.61 -44.66
C ALA A 220 96.22 -1.71 -43.86
N ASN A 221 96.15 -1.98 -42.55
CA ASN A 221 97.33 -2.17 -41.71
C ASN A 221 98.03 -3.51 -42.01
N THR A 222 97.27 -4.59 -42.20
CA THR A 222 97.81 -5.90 -42.62
C THR A 222 98.52 -5.78 -43.95
N ALA A 223 97.94 -5.09 -44.94
CA ALA A 223 98.62 -4.83 -46.21
C ALA A 223 99.92 -4.02 -46.07
N LYS A 224 100.00 -3.10 -45.08
CA LYS A 224 101.26 -2.41 -44.74
C LYS A 224 102.26 -3.34 -44.07
N LEU A 225 101.81 -4.24 -43.20
CA LEU A 225 102.66 -5.25 -42.57
C LEU A 225 103.20 -6.22 -43.61
N ASP A 226 102.39 -6.67 -44.57
CA ASP A 226 102.83 -7.54 -45.68
C ASP A 226 103.92 -6.87 -46.50
N LYS A 227 103.76 -5.58 -46.86
CA LYS A 227 104.83 -4.80 -47.51
C LYS A 227 106.10 -4.71 -46.67
N LYS A 228 105.97 -4.53 -45.36
CA LYS A 228 107.14 -4.54 -44.45
C LYS A 228 107.80 -5.91 -44.42
N ILE A 229 107.03 -7.00 -44.35
CA ILE A 229 107.53 -8.37 -44.40
C ILE A 229 108.25 -8.64 -45.72
N GLU A 230 107.68 -8.20 -46.85
CA GLU A 230 108.33 -8.31 -48.16
C GLU A 230 109.66 -7.53 -48.19
N SER A 231 109.68 -6.30 -47.68
CA SER A 231 110.93 -5.52 -47.56
C SER A 231 111.96 -6.17 -46.64
N LEU A 232 111.51 -6.79 -45.54
CA LEU A 232 112.36 -7.53 -44.62
C LEU A 232 112.90 -8.80 -45.27
N ASN A 233 112.08 -9.52 -46.03
CA ASN A 233 112.49 -10.71 -46.77
C ASN A 233 113.53 -10.36 -47.84
N GLN A 234 113.34 -9.26 -48.58
CA GLN A 234 114.35 -8.75 -49.51
C GLN A 234 115.64 -8.35 -48.79
N GLY A 235 115.53 -7.70 -47.64
CA GLY A 235 116.67 -7.39 -46.77
C GLY A 235 117.40 -8.65 -46.29
N LEU A 236 116.65 -9.67 -45.85
CA LEU A 236 117.17 -10.97 -45.42
C LEU A 236 117.80 -11.76 -46.57
N GLU A 237 117.25 -11.71 -47.78
CA GLU A 237 117.91 -12.26 -48.97
C GLU A 237 119.21 -11.53 -49.28
N GLY A 238 119.24 -10.21 -49.12
CA GLY A 238 120.46 -9.40 -49.21
C GLY A 238 121.50 -9.86 -48.20
N VAL A 239 121.12 -9.96 -46.92
CA VAL A 239 121.97 -10.49 -45.85
C VAL A 239 122.39 -11.94 -46.13
N GLY A 240 121.52 -12.77 -46.72
CA GLY A 240 121.83 -14.13 -47.13
C GLY A 240 122.87 -14.20 -48.26
N LYS A 241 122.79 -13.28 -49.24
CA LYS A 241 123.83 -13.10 -50.27
C LYS A 241 125.13 -12.62 -49.64
N ASP A 242 125.07 -11.65 -48.73
CA ASP A 242 126.24 -11.16 -47.99
C ASP A 242 126.88 -12.27 -47.15
N LEU A 243 126.09 -13.09 -46.45
CA LEU A 243 126.55 -14.27 -45.72
C LEU A 243 127.15 -15.34 -46.64
N LYS A 244 126.67 -15.48 -47.88
CA LYS A 244 127.29 -16.37 -48.89
C LYS A 244 128.63 -15.81 -49.37
N VAL A 245 128.75 -14.50 -49.55
CA VAL A 245 130.02 -13.81 -49.84
C VAL A 245 130.99 -13.93 -48.67
N VAL A 246 130.51 -13.73 -47.44
CA VAL A 246 131.28 -13.96 -46.21
C VAL A 246 131.63 -15.43 -46.06
N GLY A 247 130.76 -16.37 -46.44
CA GLY A 247 131.02 -17.80 -46.48
C GLY A 247 132.07 -18.20 -47.52
N GLN A 248 132.09 -17.54 -48.68
CA GLN A 248 133.16 -17.65 -49.66
C GLN A 248 134.47 -17.02 -49.16
N GLY A 249 134.37 -15.89 -48.46
CA GLY A 249 135.48 -15.28 -47.73
C GLY A 249 136.01 -16.17 -46.60
N LEU A 250 135.12 -16.87 -45.89
CA LEU A 250 135.44 -17.80 -44.81
C LEU A 250 135.96 -19.13 -45.33
N ALA A 251 135.58 -19.58 -46.53
CA ALA A 251 136.25 -20.67 -47.22
C ALA A 251 137.70 -20.26 -47.58
N GLY A 252 137.91 -19.01 -48.03
CA GLY A 252 139.26 -18.43 -48.21
C GLY A 252 140.03 -18.18 -46.91
N VAL A 253 139.34 -18.05 -45.77
CA VAL A 253 139.93 -18.01 -44.43
C VAL A 253 140.13 -19.44 -43.88
N GLY A 254 139.34 -20.43 -44.31
CA GLY A 254 139.53 -21.86 -43.99
C GLY A 254 140.85 -22.40 -44.51
N ASP A 255 141.31 -21.92 -45.68
CA ASP A 255 142.65 -22.17 -46.20
C ASP A 255 143.77 -21.42 -45.44
N LYS A 256 143.42 -20.40 -44.65
CA LYS A 256 144.36 -19.58 -43.83
C LYS A 256 144.35 -19.92 -42.32
N ILE A 257 143.30 -20.59 -41.83
CA ILE A 257 143.07 -20.95 -40.41
C ILE A 257 143.52 -22.39 -40.06
N THR A 258 144.19 -23.11 -40.95
CA THR A 258 145.04 -24.25 -40.52
C THR A 258 146.36 -23.80 -39.89
N ASN A 259 146.69 -22.50 -39.96
CA ASN A 259 147.94 -21.91 -39.45
C ASN A 259 147.79 -21.03 -38.20
N VAL A 260 146.59 -20.92 -37.61
CA VAL A 260 146.39 -20.15 -36.37
C VAL A 260 145.60 -21.01 -35.39
N SER A 261 146.35 -21.89 -34.76
CA SER A 261 146.04 -22.49 -33.48
C SER A 261 145.75 -21.41 -32.44
N GLN A 262 145.01 -21.77 -31.39
CA GLN A 262 145.04 -21.11 -30.07
C GLN A 262 144.49 -19.68 -30.01
N GLU A 263 143.20 -19.52 -29.70
CA GLU A 263 142.75 -18.65 -28.59
C GLU A 263 141.24 -18.79 -28.31
N MET A 264 140.93 -19.10 -27.04
CA MET A 264 139.80 -18.54 -26.25
C MET A 264 138.36 -18.81 -26.74
N LYS A 265 137.63 -19.81 -26.21
CA LYS A 265 136.93 -19.90 -24.90
C LYS A 265 135.73 -18.95 -24.71
N GLY A 266 134.54 -19.37 -25.18
CA GLY A 266 133.39 -19.69 -24.33
C GLY A 266 132.26 -18.66 -24.06
N VAL A 267 131.01 -19.17 -24.22
CA VAL A 267 129.87 -19.09 -23.23
C VAL A 267 129.16 -17.72 -23.13
N LYS A 268 127.83 -17.48 -22.99
CA LYS A 268 126.55 -18.17 -22.68
C LYS A 268 125.43 -17.16 -23.13
N ASP A 269 124.27 -17.51 -23.72
CA ASP A 269 123.05 -18.03 -23.05
C ASP A 269 122.55 -17.12 -21.89
N THR A 270 121.29 -16.76 -21.64
CA THR A 270 119.94 -16.99 -22.19
C THR A 270 118.95 -16.29 -21.22
N VAL A 271 117.72 -15.98 -21.68
CA VAL A 271 116.43 -16.31 -20.98
C VAL A 271 116.03 -15.54 -19.69
N THR A 272 115.00 -14.68 -19.73
CA THR A 272 113.55 -14.92 -19.49
C THR A 272 113.09 -14.43 -18.11
N GLY A 273 111.78 -14.23 -17.96
CA GLY A 273 111.09 -14.40 -16.68
C GLY A 273 110.00 -13.36 -16.51
N VAL A 274 108.76 -13.57 -16.95
CA VAL A 274 107.69 -14.42 -16.36
C VAL A 274 107.10 -13.84 -15.07
N GLY A 275 105.79 -13.58 -15.15
CA GLY A 275 104.80 -14.00 -14.16
C GLY A 275 104.56 -13.07 -12.97
N SER A 276 103.43 -13.08 -12.27
CA SER A 276 102.18 -13.86 -12.32
C SER A 276 101.31 -13.36 -11.15
N LYS A 277 100.02 -13.73 -11.17
CA LYS A 277 99.17 -14.07 -10.00
C LYS A 277 98.45 -12.91 -9.25
N VAL A 278 97.09 -12.88 -9.22
CA VAL A 278 96.13 -13.62 -8.31
C VAL A 278 95.88 -12.76 -7.03
N GLU A 279 94.70 -12.59 -6.39
CA GLU A 279 93.44 -13.33 -6.24
C GLU A 279 92.35 -12.39 -5.65
N ILE A 280 91.09 -12.59 -6.07
CA ILE A 280 89.81 -12.72 -5.31
C ILE A 280 89.58 -11.93 -4.02
N MET A 281 88.41 -11.26 -3.95
CA MET A 281 87.54 -11.28 -2.75
C MET A 281 86.05 -11.16 -3.15
N GLN A 282 85.23 -11.99 -2.49
CA GLN A 282 83.82 -12.24 -2.69
C GLN A 282 83.16 -12.17 -1.30
N LYS A 283 82.13 -11.32 -1.08
CA LYS A 283 81.13 -11.51 -0.01
C LYS A 283 79.92 -10.54 -0.06
N GLU A 284 78.74 -11.17 0.03
CA GLU A 284 77.44 -10.77 0.65
C GLU A 284 76.82 -9.40 0.28
N VAL A 285 75.61 -9.32 -0.30
CA VAL A 285 74.28 -9.76 0.22
C VAL A 285 73.92 -9.08 1.53
N GLU A 286 73.36 -7.87 1.45
CA GLU A 286 72.42 -7.28 2.43
C GLU A 286 71.93 -5.92 1.95
N GLU A 287 70.93 -5.89 1.04
CA GLU A 287 70.06 -4.71 0.89
C GLU A 287 68.85 -5.07 0.01
N THR A 288 67.92 -5.86 0.53
CA THR A 288 66.63 -6.10 -0.16
C THR A 288 65.55 -6.67 0.78
N ALA A 289 65.29 -6.03 1.92
CA ALA A 289 64.24 -6.46 2.85
C ALA A 289 63.28 -5.35 3.34
N ALA A 290 63.37 -4.12 2.81
CA ALA A 290 62.52 -3.01 3.25
C ALA A 290 61.38 -2.64 2.27
N VAL A 291 61.40 -3.10 1.02
CA VAL A 291 60.46 -2.61 -0.02
C VAL A 291 59.23 -3.52 -0.20
N GLN A 292 59.18 -4.68 0.44
CA GLN A 292 58.14 -5.70 0.19
C GLN A 292 57.02 -5.78 1.25
N LYS A 293 57.00 -4.87 2.24
CA LYS A 293 55.99 -4.88 3.32
C LYS A 293 54.91 -3.80 3.18
N GLU A 294 55.14 -2.79 2.36
CA GLU A 294 54.20 -1.67 2.18
C GLU A 294 53.10 -1.96 1.13
N ASN A 295 53.38 -2.83 0.16
CA ASN A 295 52.43 -3.19 -0.90
C ASN A 295 51.35 -4.20 -0.48
N PHE A 296 51.51 -4.91 0.64
CA PHE A 296 50.49 -5.84 1.15
C PHE A 296 49.39 -5.17 1.97
N ARG A 297 49.56 -3.90 2.37
CA ARG A 297 48.57 -3.18 3.18
C ARG A 297 47.47 -2.49 2.36
N LYS A 298 47.70 -2.25 1.06
CA LYS A 298 46.76 -1.56 0.15
C LYS A 298 45.77 -2.51 -0.58
N LEU A 299 45.78 -3.81 -0.25
CA LEU A 299 44.95 -4.83 -0.91
C LEU A 299 43.73 -5.31 -0.09
N ASN A 300 43.58 -4.87 1.16
CA ASN A 300 42.48 -5.32 2.05
C ASN A 300 41.24 -4.41 2.08
N GLU A 301 41.20 -3.31 1.34
CA GLU A 301 40.03 -2.40 1.31
C GLU A 301 39.01 -2.73 0.21
N ARG A 302 39.24 -3.77 -0.59
CA ARG A 302 38.37 -4.16 -1.72
C ARG A 302 37.87 -5.60 -1.69
N GLN A 303 37.97 -6.29 -0.54
CA GLN A 303 37.31 -7.58 -0.37
C GLN A 303 35.86 -7.38 0.06
N THR A 304 34.94 -7.97 -0.71
CA THR A 304 33.52 -8.13 -0.39
C THR A 304 33.39 -8.74 1.00
N ARG A 305 32.90 -7.96 1.96
CA ARG A 305 32.68 -8.41 3.34
C ARG A 305 31.77 -9.63 3.33
N SER A 306 32.20 -10.72 3.97
CA SER A 306 31.38 -11.93 4.07
C SER A 306 30.11 -11.63 4.88
N LEU A 307 28.99 -12.30 4.56
CA LEU A 307 27.70 -12.14 5.26
C LEU A 307 27.83 -12.31 6.79
N ASN A 308 28.77 -13.15 7.23
CA ASN A 308 29.04 -13.38 8.65
C ASN A 308 29.65 -12.15 9.33
N GLU A 309 30.55 -11.42 8.64
CA GLU A 309 31.13 -10.18 9.17
C GLU A 309 30.10 -9.04 9.21
N ILE A 310 29.17 -9.01 8.25
CA ILE A 310 28.05 -8.05 8.25
C ILE A 310 27.12 -8.34 9.44
N PHE A 311 26.81 -9.61 9.71
CA PHE A 311 25.96 -10.00 10.83
C PHE A 311 26.61 -9.72 12.19
N THR A 312 27.89 -10.06 12.36
CA THR A 312 28.63 -9.75 13.60
C THR A 312 28.67 -8.25 13.88
N ARG A 313 28.93 -7.42 12.86
CA ARG A 313 28.90 -5.97 13.02
C ARG A 313 27.50 -5.42 13.32
N TYR A 314 26.45 -6.04 12.78
CA TYR A 314 25.07 -5.69 13.11
C TYR A 314 24.76 -5.96 14.58
N GLU A 315 25.10 -7.15 15.09
CA GLU A 315 24.97 -7.51 16.51
C GLU A 315 25.78 -6.55 17.40
N GLU A 316 27.01 -6.21 17.02
CA GLU A 316 27.87 -5.30 17.79
C GLU A 316 27.42 -3.83 17.75
N SER A 317 26.74 -3.42 16.68
CA SER A 317 26.29 -2.03 16.45
C SER A 317 24.82 -1.81 16.83
N LYS A 318 24.19 -2.84 17.38
CA LYS A 318 22.80 -2.83 17.83
C LYS A 318 22.61 -1.85 18.98
N ILE A 319 21.65 -0.96 18.83
CA ILE A 319 21.23 0.00 19.86
C ILE A 319 19.73 -0.18 20.11
N LYS A 320 19.27 0.24 21.28
CA LYS A 320 17.84 0.24 21.60
C LYS A 320 17.25 1.62 21.31
N LEU A 321 16.21 1.65 20.49
CA LEU A 321 15.38 2.83 20.26
C LEU A 321 14.11 2.70 21.10
N GLU A 322 13.83 3.72 21.89
CA GLU A 322 12.61 3.85 22.69
C GLU A 322 11.83 5.07 22.23
N LEU A 323 10.58 4.86 21.85
CA LEU A 323 9.65 5.91 21.43
C LEU A 323 8.48 5.97 22.41
N ASN A 324 8.26 7.14 23.01
CA ASN A 324 7.10 7.42 23.83
C ASN A 324 6.12 8.25 23.00
N PHE A 325 4.90 7.76 22.84
CA PHE A 325 3.90 8.40 21.97
C PHE A 325 2.52 8.48 22.61
N THR A 326 1.86 9.60 22.37
CA THR A 326 0.48 9.85 22.78
C THR A 326 -0.40 9.82 21.54
N HIS A 327 -1.51 9.09 21.60
CA HIS A 327 -2.44 8.95 20.49
C HIS A 327 -3.89 8.92 20.98
N LYS A 328 -4.82 9.37 20.13
CA LYS A 328 -6.25 9.30 20.41
C LYS A 328 -6.79 7.91 20.07
N GLY A 329 -7.43 7.25 21.03
CA GLY A 329 -7.98 5.90 20.85
C GLY A 329 -9.01 5.52 21.93
N GLY A 330 -9.90 4.58 21.61
CA GLY A 330 -11.00 4.16 22.49
C GLY A 330 -12.32 4.90 22.26
N PHE A 331 -13.38 4.47 22.95
CA PHE A 331 -14.69 5.13 22.91
C PHE A 331 -14.56 6.57 23.42
N LEU A 332 -15.01 7.56 22.64
CA LEU A 332 -14.88 9.01 22.87
C LEU A 332 -13.51 9.67 22.58
N GLY A 333 -12.52 8.95 22.03
CA GLY A 333 -11.28 9.58 21.55
C GLY A 333 -10.33 10.05 22.65
N ALA A 334 -10.32 9.36 23.78
CA ALA A 334 -9.39 9.62 24.89
C ALA A 334 -7.92 9.53 24.44
N GLU A 335 -7.07 10.34 25.07
CA GLU A 335 -5.63 10.30 24.84
C GLU A 335 -5.00 9.16 25.64
N LYS A 336 -4.21 8.32 24.95
CA LYS A 336 -3.46 7.23 25.55
C LYS A 336 -1.98 7.36 25.21
N THR A 337 -1.14 7.25 26.24
CA THR A 337 0.31 7.18 26.10
C THR A 337 0.75 5.72 26.10
N ASP A 338 1.55 5.35 25.10
CA ASP A 338 2.16 4.04 24.95
C ASP A 338 3.67 4.21 24.70
N THR A 339 4.45 3.19 25.06
CA THR A 339 5.90 3.12 24.81
C THR A 339 6.18 2.00 23.82
N TYR A 340 7.05 2.28 22.86
CA TYR A 340 7.50 1.33 21.86
C TYR A 340 9.02 1.21 21.91
N GLU A 341 9.51 -0.03 22.03
CA GLU A 341 10.94 -0.33 22.03
C GLU A 341 11.29 -1.24 20.85
N MET A 342 12.41 -0.95 20.20
CA MET A 342 13.03 -1.87 19.26
C MET A 342 14.54 -1.81 19.35
N ASP A 343 15.17 -2.83 18.77
CA ASP A 343 16.57 -2.77 18.46
C ASP A 343 16.79 -2.31 17.01
N THR A 344 17.71 -1.36 16.82
CA THR A 344 18.02 -0.76 15.52
C THR A 344 19.52 -0.48 15.39
N ILE A 345 19.94 0.11 14.26
CA ILE A 345 21.31 0.56 14.01
C ILE A 345 21.30 2.03 13.57
N ILE A 346 22.36 2.77 13.87
CA ILE A 346 22.55 4.14 13.35
C ILE A 346 23.21 4.06 11.98
N MET A 347 22.61 4.73 11.01
CA MET A 347 23.20 5.02 9.70
C MET A 347 23.56 6.49 9.63
N VAL A 348 24.75 6.82 9.11
CA VAL A 348 25.22 8.21 9.01
C VAL A 348 25.48 8.54 7.55
N ASP A 349 24.84 9.60 7.05
CA ASP A 349 25.00 10.09 5.67
C ASP A 349 25.81 11.40 5.63
N GLY A 350 26.85 11.47 6.48
CA GLY A 350 27.74 12.64 6.62
C GLY A 350 27.15 13.84 7.39
N SER A 351 25.86 14.14 7.24
CA SER A 351 25.21 15.30 7.90
C SER A 351 24.22 14.93 9.01
N PHE A 352 23.52 13.79 8.86
CA PHE A 352 22.52 13.33 9.81
C PHE A 352 22.73 11.85 10.15
N ALA A 353 22.36 11.49 11.37
CA ALA A 353 22.31 10.13 11.87
C ALA A 353 20.85 9.67 11.88
N TYR A 354 20.56 8.58 11.17
CA TYR A 354 19.24 8.00 11.03
C TYR A 354 19.16 6.64 11.71
N SER A 355 18.00 6.31 12.27
CA SER A 355 17.67 4.98 12.75
C SER A 355 16.46 4.45 11.99
N LEU A 356 16.50 3.18 11.58
CA LEU A 356 15.38 2.55 10.87
C LEU A 356 14.34 2.05 11.87
N VAL A 357 13.07 2.27 11.55
CA VAL A 357 11.92 1.90 12.38
C VAL A 357 10.93 1.06 11.57
N HIS A 358 10.52 -0.09 12.11
CA HIS A 358 9.52 -0.94 11.48
C HIS A 358 8.10 -0.35 11.64
N ALA A 359 7.44 -0.02 10.53
CA ALA A 359 6.17 0.69 10.56
C ALA A 359 5.06 -0.04 11.36
N LYS A 360 4.90 -1.36 11.18
CA LYS A 360 3.73 -2.13 11.65
C LYS A 360 3.43 -2.02 13.15
N ASP A 361 4.47 -1.99 13.99
CA ASP A 361 4.33 -2.01 15.44
C ASP A 361 4.77 -0.68 16.09
N SER A 362 5.30 0.24 15.29
CA SER A 362 5.71 1.56 15.71
C SER A 362 4.52 2.52 15.90
N PRO A 363 4.77 3.72 16.46
CA PRO A 363 3.77 4.79 16.48
C PRO A 363 3.22 5.11 15.07
N PHE A 364 4.03 4.88 14.03
CA PHE A 364 3.78 5.22 12.63
C PHE A 364 3.10 4.12 11.82
N ARG A 365 2.47 3.14 12.49
CA ARG A 365 1.76 2.06 11.79
C ARG A 365 0.71 2.61 10.82
N LEU A 366 0.63 1.99 9.65
CA LEU A 366 -0.37 2.31 8.63
C LEU A 366 -1.53 1.31 8.63
N VAL A 367 -1.32 0.09 9.16
CA VAL A 367 -2.26 -1.04 9.14
C VAL A 367 -2.49 -1.54 10.56
N PRO A 368 -3.72 -1.91 10.98
CA PRO A 368 -4.97 -1.91 10.21
C PRO A 368 -5.54 -0.51 9.96
N ARG A 369 -5.20 0.48 10.79
CA ARG A 369 -5.47 1.91 10.58
C ARG A 369 -4.34 2.76 11.17
N PRO A 370 -4.01 3.91 10.56
CA PRO A 370 -3.08 4.89 11.14
C PRO A 370 -3.49 5.34 12.54
N ARG A 371 -2.52 5.58 13.42
CA ARG A 371 -2.77 6.18 14.74
C ARG A 371 -2.96 7.68 14.60
N SER A 372 -3.93 8.26 15.30
CA SER A 372 -4.07 9.70 15.45
C SER A 372 -3.08 10.18 16.52
N LEU A 373 -1.81 10.34 16.12
CA LEU A 373 -0.71 10.77 16.99
C LEU A 373 -0.89 12.23 17.41
N VAL A 374 -0.69 12.50 18.70
CA VAL A 374 -0.68 13.84 19.31
C VAL A 374 0.77 14.30 19.50
N SER A 375 1.62 13.42 20.01
CA SER A 375 3.05 13.68 20.20
C SER A 375 3.86 12.39 20.14
N VAL A 376 5.08 12.47 19.62
CA VAL A 376 6.07 11.39 19.67
C VAL A 376 7.38 11.99 20.14
N THR A 377 8.01 11.32 21.11
CA THR A 377 9.38 11.63 21.57
C THR A 377 10.19 10.35 21.57
N GLY A 378 11.48 10.45 21.30
CA GLY A 378 12.34 9.29 21.20
C GLY A 378 13.67 9.46 21.90
N ALA A 379 14.23 8.36 22.39
CA ALA A 379 15.59 8.29 22.89
C ALA A 379 16.27 7.01 22.41
N ILE A 380 17.55 7.14 22.04
CA ILE A 380 18.41 6.02 21.69
C ILE A 380 19.27 5.69 22.91
N LYS A 381 19.20 4.44 23.35
CA LYS A 381 19.96 3.88 24.48
C LYS A 381 20.90 2.79 23.97
N SER A 382 22.13 2.77 24.47
CA SER A 382 23.08 1.68 24.24
C SER A 382 24.02 1.57 25.43
N PRO A 383 24.46 0.36 25.82
CA PRO A 383 25.50 0.19 26.84
C PRO A 383 26.80 0.93 26.50
N LYS A 384 27.03 1.26 25.22
CA LYS A 384 28.20 1.98 24.73
C LYS A 384 28.05 3.51 24.77
N LEU A 385 26.86 4.03 25.06
CA LEU A 385 26.60 5.47 25.14
C LEU A 385 26.65 5.94 26.60
N LYS A 386 27.37 7.03 26.85
CA LYS A 386 27.45 7.65 28.19
C LYS A 386 26.12 8.28 28.61
N GLU A 387 25.38 8.82 27.65
CA GLU A 387 24.06 9.43 27.85
C GLU A 387 23.12 9.04 26.69
N PRO A 388 21.80 8.90 26.92
CA PRO A 388 20.85 8.65 25.85
C PRO A 388 20.81 9.77 24.82
N ILE A 389 20.78 9.42 23.53
CA ILE A 389 20.67 10.41 22.46
C ILE A 389 19.19 10.70 22.22
N VAL A 390 18.77 11.95 22.39
CA VAL A 390 17.38 12.38 22.14
C VAL A 390 17.13 12.44 20.63
N VAL A 391 16.04 11.84 20.18
CA VAL A 391 15.56 11.93 18.80
C VAL A 391 14.95 13.31 18.60
N LYS A 392 15.57 14.14 17.75
CA LYS A 392 15.16 15.53 17.52
C LYS A 392 13.91 15.65 16.65
N GLU A 393 13.80 14.80 15.64
CA GLU A 393 12.72 14.80 14.66
C GLU A 393 12.39 13.33 14.31
N VAL A 394 11.10 13.04 14.07
CA VAL A 394 10.62 11.68 13.77
C VAL A 394 9.77 11.66 12.52
#